data_AF-A0A961Q1J2-F1
#
_entry.id   AF-A0A961Q1J2-F1
#
_cell.length_a   1.000
_cell.length_b   1.000
_cell.length_c   1.000
_cell.angle_alpha   90.00
_cell.angle_beta   90.00
_cell.angle_gamma   90.00
#
_symmetry.space_group_name_H-M   'P 1'
#
loop_
_entity.id
_entity.type
_entity.pdbx_description
1 polymer ?
#
loop_
_entity_poly.entity_id
_entity_poly.type
_entity_poly.pdbx_seq_one_letter_code
_entity_poly.pdbx_strand_id
1 'polypeptide(L)'
;MARDHRASPPASFVAWRDEFRSYALTQGIRPEVFDAAFRGVTENPEVARLDGSQAEFTKPLWEYLDGAASAARVQTGRARAQELNRTLAAIESRYGVDSQVVLAVWGMETNYGSNRGSMPVIESLATLAYEGRRRDFAEEQLLAALRILQAGDVSPGVMRGSWAGAMGHTQFMPTSYLSYAVDFTGDGRRDVWGDNPSDALASAANYLAPAGWQ
;
A
#
# COMPACT_ATOMS: atom_id res chain seq x y z
N MET A 1 -23.73 -5.02 -1.65
CA MET A 1 -24.29 -4.04 -2.60
C MET A 1 -23.35 -2.84 -2.58
N ALA A 2 -22.76 -2.49 -3.73
CA ALA A 2 -21.93 -1.28 -3.84
C ALA A 2 -22.81 -0.03 -3.60
N ARG A 3 -22.27 0.97 -2.90
CA ARG A 3 -22.96 2.26 -2.71
C ARG A 3 -23.09 2.94 -4.08
N ASP A 4 -24.29 3.36 -4.45
CA ASP A 4 -24.52 4.13 -5.67
C ASP A 4 -24.14 5.60 -5.41
N HIS A 5 -22.89 5.96 -5.68
CA HIS A 5 -22.33 7.30 -5.48
C HIS A 5 -22.73 8.31 -6.58
N ARG A 6 -23.77 8.01 -7.38
CA ARG A 6 -24.39 9.01 -8.27
C ARG A 6 -25.14 10.11 -7.53
N ALA A 7 -25.29 10.01 -6.21
CA ALA A 7 -25.74 11.10 -5.36
C ALA A 7 -24.61 12.12 -5.11
N SER A 8 -24.96 13.41 -5.00
CA SER A 8 -24.04 14.49 -4.65
C SER A 8 -23.18 14.13 -3.43
N PRO A 9 -21.91 14.57 -3.35
CA PRO A 9 -21.06 14.31 -2.19
C PRO A 9 -21.75 14.75 -0.89
N PRO A 10 -21.56 14.03 0.22
CA PRO A 10 -22.13 14.40 1.52
C PRO A 10 -21.78 15.85 1.87
N ALA A 11 -22.68 16.54 2.58
CA ALA A 11 -22.55 17.98 2.83
C ALA A 11 -21.29 18.38 3.61
N SER A 12 -20.62 17.44 4.29
CA SER A 12 -19.30 17.63 4.92
C SER A 12 -18.56 16.30 5.08
N PHE A 13 -17.24 16.35 5.24
CA PHE A 13 -16.42 15.17 5.57
C PHE A 13 -16.87 14.46 6.85
N VAL A 14 -17.34 15.20 7.85
CA VAL A 14 -17.86 14.62 9.09
C VAL A 14 -19.10 13.78 8.80
N ALA A 15 -20.04 14.30 8.01
CA ALA A 15 -21.25 13.55 7.62
C ALA A 15 -20.88 12.29 6.82
N TRP A 16 -19.98 12.42 5.83
CA TRP A 16 -19.47 11.27 5.08
C TRP A 16 -18.82 10.22 6.00
N ARG A 17 -17.97 10.66 6.92
CA ARG A 17 -17.26 9.77 7.86
C ARG A 17 -18.24 8.99 8.73
N ASP A 18 -19.28 9.63 9.23
CA ASP A 18 -20.27 8.99 10.10
C ASP A 18 -21.14 7.97 9.33
N GLU A 19 -21.46 8.27 8.06
CA GLU A 19 -22.09 7.32 7.14
C GLU A 19 -21.15 6.14 6.81
N PHE A 20 -19.88 6.42 6.49
CA PHE A 20 -18.89 5.39 6.21
C PHE A 20 -18.61 4.52 7.44
N ARG A 21 -18.55 5.11 8.65
CA ARG A 21 -18.46 4.39 9.91
C ARG A 21 -19.58 3.37 10.04
N SER A 22 -20.82 3.81 9.88
CA SER A 22 -21.99 2.93 9.96
C SER A 22 -21.87 1.76 8.99
N TYR A 23 -21.45 2.03 7.75
CA TYR A 23 -21.16 0.99 6.77
C TYR A 23 -20.02 0.05 7.21
N ALA A 24 -18.87 0.57 7.61
CA ALA A 24 -17.72 -0.22 8.03
C ALA A 24 -18.06 -1.18 9.20
N LEU A 25 -18.88 -0.72 10.16
CA LEU A 25 -19.37 -1.58 11.25
C LEU A 25 -20.23 -2.74 10.74
N THR A 26 -21.13 -2.49 9.77
CA THR A 26 -21.91 -3.59 9.13
C THR A 26 -21.03 -4.58 8.36
N GLN A 27 -19.83 -4.14 7.94
CA GLN A 27 -18.83 -4.98 7.28
C GLN A 27 -17.90 -5.70 8.26
N GLY A 28 -18.17 -5.63 9.56
CA GLY A 28 -17.45 -6.35 10.61
C GLY A 28 -16.22 -5.62 11.17
N ILE A 29 -16.04 -4.33 10.88
CA ILE A 29 -15.04 -3.51 11.59
C ILE A 29 -15.55 -3.23 13.00
N ARG A 30 -14.70 -3.44 14.00
CA ARG A 30 -15.04 -3.14 15.39
C ARG A 30 -15.04 -1.62 15.65
N PRO A 31 -15.98 -1.09 16.46
CA PRO A 31 -16.06 0.34 16.76
C PRO A 31 -14.74 0.93 17.22
N GLU A 32 -14.04 0.26 18.13
CA GLU A 32 -12.77 0.73 18.67
C GLU A 32 -11.63 0.79 17.64
N VAL A 33 -11.65 -0.08 16.63
CA VAL A 33 -10.67 -0.04 15.53
C VAL A 33 -10.94 1.16 14.65
N PHE A 34 -12.20 1.38 14.28
CA PHE A 34 -12.58 2.54 13.47
C PHE A 34 -12.23 3.85 14.20
N ASP A 35 -12.64 3.97 15.46
CA ASP A 35 -12.45 5.18 16.26
C ASP A 35 -10.97 5.46 16.53
N ALA A 36 -10.14 4.42 16.65
CA ALA A 36 -8.69 4.57 16.73
C ALA A 36 -8.08 5.00 15.39
N ALA A 37 -8.51 4.40 14.28
CA ALA A 37 -8.00 4.70 12.94
C ALA A 37 -8.35 6.13 12.47
N PHE A 38 -9.54 6.62 12.82
CA PHE A 38 -10.04 7.95 12.43
C PHE A 38 -9.70 9.06 13.43
N ARG A 39 -8.92 8.77 14.48
CA ARG A 39 -8.56 9.77 15.49
C ARG A 39 -7.71 10.87 14.85
N GLY A 40 -8.26 12.08 14.78
CA GLY A 40 -7.57 13.24 14.21
C GLY A 40 -7.52 13.27 12.69
N VAL A 41 -8.20 12.34 12.01
CA VAL A 41 -8.27 12.33 10.53
C VAL A 41 -9.16 13.47 10.05
N THR A 42 -8.64 14.26 9.12
CA THR A 42 -9.35 15.31 8.38
C THR A 42 -9.14 15.15 6.88
N GLU A 43 -9.86 15.92 6.07
CA GLU A 43 -9.54 16.04 4.65
C GLU A 43 -8.09 16.50 4.48
N ASN A 44 -7.37 15.89 3.55
CA ASN A 44 -5.99 16.24 3.25
C ASN A 44 -5.91 16.99 1.89
N PRO A 45 -5.71 18.32 1.89
CA PRO A 45 -5.70 19.11 0.67
C PRO A 45 -4.62 18.70 -0.34
N GLU A 46 -3.51 18.14 0.13
CA GLU A 46 -2.45 17.67 -0.75
C GLU A 46 -2.86 16.39 -1.49
N VAL A 47 -3.56 15.47 -0.82
CA VAL A 47 -4.13 14.28 -1.47
C VAL A 47 -5.15 14.68 -2.53
N ALA A 48 -6.04 15.62 -2.21
CA ALA A 48 -7.02 16.15 -3.16
C ALA A 48 -6.35 16.80 -4.39
N ARG A 49 -5.31 17.60 -4.15
CA ARG A 49 -4.50 18.23 -5.22
C ARG A 49 -3.82 17.19 -6.10
N LEU A 50 -3.25 16.13 -5.52
CA LEU A 50 -2.58 15.06 -6.25
C LEU A 50 -3.55 14.21 -7.07
N ASP A 51 -4.74 13.91 -6.55
CA ASP A 51 -5.78 13.23 -7.35
C ASP A 51 -6.28 14.09 -8.51
N GLY A 52 -6.46 15.40 -8.27
CA GLY A 52 -6.88 16.35 -9.31
C GLY A 52 -5.81 16.62 -10.37
N SER A 53 -4.54 16.36 -10.07
CA SER A 53 -3.45 16.53 -11.02
C SER A 53 -3.45 15.39 -12.03
N GLN A 54 -3.80 15.66 -13.29
CA GLN A 54 -3.39 14.77 -14.37
C GLN A 54 -1.88 14.92 -14.53
N ALA A 55 -1.12 13.88 -14.19
CA ALA A 55 0.25 13.75 -14.65
C ALA A 55 0.24 13.42 -16.15
N GLU A 56 -0.22 14.36 -16.98
CA GLU A 56 0.09 14.38 -18.41
C GLU A 56 1.55 14.85 -18.56
N PHE A 57 2.47 13.97 -18.16
CA PHE A 57 3.81 13.96 -18.71
C PHE A 57 4.02 12.55 -19.22
N THR A 58 3.89 12.38 -20.53
CA THR A 58 4.37 11.18 -21.21
C THR A 58 5.89 11.25 -21.17
N LYS A 59 6.49 10.85 -20.05
CA LYS A 59 7.93 10.66 -19.99
C LYS A 59 8.29 9.69 -21.10
N PRO A 60 9.23 10.05 -21.98
CA PRO A 60 9.69 9.10 -22.97
C PRO A 60 10.23 7.84 -22.30
N LEU A 61 10.03 6.68 -22.92
CA LEU A 61 10.43 5.39 -22.35
C LEU A 61 11.90 5.38 -21.91
N TRP A 62 12.80 6.03 -22.66
CA TRP A 62 14.22 6.13 -22.30
C TRP A 62 14.47 6.95 -21.03
N GLU A 63 13.72 8.04 -20.79
CA GLU A 63 13.84 8.83 -19.55
C GLU A 63 13.27 8.05 -18.35
N TYR A 64 12.21 7.27 -18.57
CA TYR A 64 11.73 6.31 -17.57
C TYR A 64 12.78 5.23 -17.28
N LEU A 65 13.40 4.66 -18.32
CA LEU A 65 14.41 3.60 -18.19
C LEU A 65 15.71 4.09 -17.54
N ASP A 66 16.17 5.31 -17.84
CA ASP A 66 17.34 5.93 -17.20
C ASP A 66 17.13 6.12 -15.70
N GLY A 67 15.91 6.47 -15.29
CA GLY A 67 15.51 6.49 -13.89
C GLY A 67 15.35 5.08 -13.31
N ALA A 68 14.66 4.19 -14.03
CA ALA A 68 14.30 2.82 -13.63
C ALA A 68 15.54 1.94 -13.39
N ALA A 69 16.54 2.04 -14.27
CA ALA A 69 17.75 1.23 -14.28
C ALA A 69 19.03 2.06 -14.07
N SER A 70 18.92 3.20 -13.36
CA SER A 70 20.08 4.05 -13.05
C SER A 70 21.22 3.28 -12.38
N ALA A 71 22.46 3.68 -12.65
CA ALA A 71 23.66 3.05 -12.07
C ALA A 71 23.59 3.01 -10.52
N ALA A 72 23.05 4.06 -9.90
CA ALA A 72 22.85 4.13 -8.46
C ALA A 72 21.85 3.08 -7.94
N ARG A 73 20.72 2.86 -8.65
CA ARG A 73 19.75 1.82 -8.27
C ARG A 73 20.32 0.42 -8.47
N VAL A 74 21.07 0.19 -9.54
CA VAL A 74 21.76 -1.09 -9.78
C VAL A 74 22.79 -1.37 -8.69
N GLN A 75 23.62 -0.38 -8.32
CA GLN A 75 24.60 -0.51 -7.25
C GLN A 75 23.93 -0.83 -5.90
N THR A 76 22.84 -0.10 -5.57
CA THR A 76 22.08 -0.34 -4.34
C THR A 76 21.45 -1.73 -4.35
N GLY A 77 20.87 -2.16 -5.47
CA GLY A 77 20.28 -3.50 -5.62
C GLY A 77 21.31 -4.61 -5.40
N ARG A 78 22.52 -4.47 -5.95
CA ARG A 78 23.61 -5.42 -5.70
C ARG A 78 24.02 -5.47 -4.23
N ALA A 79 24.10 -4.33 -3.56
CA ALA A 79 24.41 -4.28 -2.13
C ALA A 79 23.31 -4.97 -1.30
N ARG A 80 22.03 -4.70 -1.59
CA ARG A 80 20.90 -5.37 -0.94
C ARG A 80 20.84 -6.86 -1.22
N ALA A 81 21.18 -7.29 -2.44
CA ALA A 81 21.27 -8.70 -2.79
C ALA A 81 22.29 -9.45 -1.92
N GLN A 82 23.46 -8.83 -1.69
CA GLN A 82 24.50 -9.40 -0.83
C GLN A 82 24.07 -9.44 0.64
N GLU A 83 23.49 -8.35 1.14
CA GLU A 83 22.99 -8.23 2.51
C GLU A 83 21.89 -9.26 2.82
N LEU A 84 20.93 -9.41 1.91
CA LEU A 84 19.74 -10.24 2.08
C LEU A 84 19.86 -11.62 1.42
N ASN A 85 21.06 -12.05 1.03
CA ASN A 85 21.28 -13.25 0.21
C ASN A 85 20.54 -14.49 0.75
N ARG A 86 20.61 -14.74 2.07
CA ARG A 86 19.93 -15.88 2.69
C ARG A 86 18.40 -15.76 2.65
N THR A 87 17.88 -14.57 2.94
CA THR A 87 16.44 -14.28 2.89
C THR A 87 15.91 -14.45 1.47
N LEU A 88 16.60 -13.87 0.49
CA LEU A 88 16.23 -13.96 -0.92
C LEU A 88 16.26 -15.39 -1.45
N ALA A 89 17.29 -16.17 -1.13
CA ALA A 89 17.35 -17.58 -1.50
C ALA A 89 16.20 -18.41 -0.90
N ALA A 90 15.80 -18.11 0.35
CA ALA A 90 14.67 -18.76 0.99
C ALA A 90 13.32 -18.35 0.35
N ILE A 91 13.15 -17.09 -0.03
CA ILE A 91 11.99 -16.59 -0.77
C ILE A 91 11.89 -17.27 -2.14
N GLU A 92 12.99 -17.27 -2.91
CA GLU A 92 13.05 -17.88 -4.24
C GLU A 92 12.72 -19.37 -4.18
N SER A 93 13.32 -20.11 -3.25
CA SER A 93 13.02 -21.53 -3.03
C SER A 93 11.54 -21.80 -2.67
N ARG A 94 10.92 -20.91 -1.89
CA ARG A 94 9.54 -21.07 -1.45
C ARG A 94 8.50 -20.71 -2.50
N TYR A 95 8.73 -19.65 -3.27
CA TYR A 95 7.74 -19.07 -4.17
C TYR A 95 8.04 -19.31 -5.65
N GLY A 96 9.25 -19.77 -6.00
CA GLY A 96 9.64 -20.02 -7.40
C GLY A 96 9.85 -18.75 -8.22
N VAL A 97 10.05 -17.60 -7.57
CA VAL A 97 10.29 -16.31 -8.24
C VAL A 97 11.74 -15.91 -8.02
N ASP A 98 12.48 -15.63 -9.10
CA ASP A 98 13.88 -15.25 -9.04
C ASP A 98 14.11 -14.08 -8.08
N SER A 99 15.10 -14.23 -7.20
CA SER A 99 15.48 -13.19 -6.23
C SER A 99 15.81 -11.84 -6.88
N GLN A 100 16.36 -11.85 -8.10
CA GLN A 100 16.65 -10.63 -8.86
C GLN A 100 15.38 -9.89 -9.28
N VAL A 101 14.29 -10.60 -9.57
CA VAL A 101 13.00 -10.01 -9.96
C VAL A 101 12.35 -9.37 -8.75
N VAL A 102 12.34 -10.08 -7.61
CA VAL A 102 11.85 -9.55 -6.34
C VAL A 102 12.62 -8.27 -5.95
N LEU A 103 13.94 -8.26 -6.11
CA LEU A 103 14.76 -7.07 -5.89
C LEU A 103 14.45 -5.94 -6.88
N ALA A 104 14.26 -6.24 -8.15
CA ALA A 104 13.94 -5.25 -9.16
C ALA A 104 12.61 -4.55 -8.86
N VAL A 105 11.57 -5.33 -8.49
CA VAL A 105 10.28 -4.79 -8.04
C VAL A 105 10.48 -3.90 -6.82
N TRP A 106 11.19 -4.37 -5.78
CA TRP A 106 11.43 -3.57 -4.58
C TRP A 106 12.18 -2.25 -4.86
N GLY A 107 13.16 -2.29 -5.78
CA GLY A 107 13.89 -1.11 -6.24
C GLY A 107 13.00 -0.11 -6.99
N MET A 108 12.07 -0.60 -7.80
CA MET A 108 11.13 0.23 -8.56
C MET A 108 10.04 0.84 -7.67
N GLU A 109 9.49 0.08 -6.74
CA GLU A 109 8.38 0.54 -5.89
C GLU A 109 8.83 1.60 -4.88
N THR A 110 9.96 1.38 -4.19
CA THR A 110 10.34 2.22 -3.04
C THR A 110 11.81 2.57 -2.99
N ASN A 111 12.58 2.31 -4.04
CA ASN A 111 14.03 2.44 -4.03
C ASN A 111 14.63 1.71 -2.81
N TYR A 112 14.28 0.43 -2.68
CA TYR A 112 14.71 -0.45 -1.60
C TYR A 112 14.32 0.06 -0.20
N GLY A 113 13.09 0.56 -0.06
CA GLY A 113 12.52 1.05 1.21
C GLY A 113 12.88 2.49 1.60
N SER A 114 13.70 3.19 0.81
CA SER A 114 14.04 4.60 1.11
C SER A 114 12.89 5.57 0.79
N ASN A 115 11.97 5.18 -0.09
CA ASN A 115 10.79 5.97 -0.46
C ASN A 115 9.50 5.16 -0.33
N ARG A 116 9.09 4.84 0.90
CA ARG A 116 7.85 4.08 1.22
C ARG A 116 6.58 4.95 1.19
N GLY A 117 6.75 6.25 0.94
CA GLY A 117 5.73 7.26 1.23
C GLY A 117 5.62 7.55 2.73
N SER A 118 5.13 8.73 3.05
CA SER A 118 5.02 9.23 4.42
C SER A 118 3.59 9.61 4.79
N MET A 119 2.62 9.50 3.89
CA MET A 119 1.25 9.91 4.15
C MET A 119 0.51 8.85 4.99
N PRO A 120 -0.31 9.26 5.97
CA PRO A 120 -1.18 8.33 6.70
C PRO A 120 -2.21 7.69 5.76
N VAL A 121 -2.19 6.36 5.63
CA VAL A 121 -3.02 5.65 4.63
C VAL A 121 -4.51 5.85 4.86
N ILE A 122 -4.95 5.85 6.13
CA ILE A 122 -6.36 6.07 6.49
C ILE A 122 -6.83 7.47 6.07
N GLU A 123 -6.02 8.51 6.30
CA GLU A 123 -6.34 9.88 5.93
C GLU A 123 -6.37 10.07 4.41
N SER A 124 -5.39 9.50 3.70
CA SER A 124 -5.33 9.53 2.24
C SER A 124 -6.55 8.87 1.62
N LEU A 125 -6.87 7.64 2.01
CA LEU A 125 -8.01 6.91 1.46
C LEU A 125 -9.35 7.52 1.88
N ALA A 126 -9.46 8.09 3.08
CA ALA A 126 -10.65 8.81 3.52
C ALA A 126 -10.90 10.07 2.67
N THR A 127 -9.85 10.85 2.39
CA THR A 127 -9.94 12.02 1.50
C THR A 127 -10.41 11.60 0.10
N LEU A 128 -9.80 10.55 -0.47
CA LEU A 128 -10.17 10.05 -1.81
C LEU A 128 -11.58 9.45 -1.87
N ALA A 129 -12.04 8.82 -0.80
CA ALA A 129 -13.40 8.29 -0.70
C ALA A 129 -14.45 9.40 -0.58
N TYR A 130 -14.11 10.48 0.13
CA TYR A 130 -14.99 11.63 0.29
C TYR A 130 -15.14 12.43 -1.00
N GLU A 131 -14.04 12.88 -1.60
CA GLU A 131 -14.06 13.86 -2.71
C GLU A 131 -13.20 13.48 -3.93
N GLY A 132 -12.51 12.34 -3.90
CA GLY A 132 -11.69 11.88 -5.02
C GLY A 132 -12.49 11.45 -6.24
N ARG A 133 -11.83 11.29 -7.39
CA ARG A 133 -12.47 10.88 -8.66
C ARG A 133 -12.94 9.43 -8.67
N ARG A 134 -12.33 8.57 -7.84
CA ARG A 134 -12.60 7.11 -7.76
C ARG A 134 -13.08 6.71 -6.36
N ARG A 135 -14.16 7.34 -5.89
CA ARG A 135 -14.68 7.21 -4.52
C ARG A 135 -14.97 5.77 -4.11
N ASP A 136 -15.65 5.00 -4.96
CA ASP A 136 -15.97 3.58 -4.70
C ASP A 136 -14.72 2.74 -4.45
N PHE A 137 -13.71 2.93 -5.30
CA PHE A 137 -12.42 2.24 -5.16
C PHE A 137 -11.74 2.66 -3.85
N ALA A 138 -11.73 3.95 -3.52
CA ALA A 138 -11.14 4.43 -2.28
C ALA A 138 -11.86 3.91 -1.03
N GLU A 139 -13.20 3.83 -1.03
CA GLU A 139 -13.96 3.23 0.07
C GLU A 139 -13.66 1.73 0.24
N GLU A 140 -13.51 1.00 -0.86
CA GLU A 140 -13.11 -0.41 -0.83
C GLU A 140 -11.72 -0.58 -0.19
N GLN A 141 -10.76 0.22 -0.62
CA GLN A 141 -9.39 0.18 -0.09
C GLN A 141 -9.35 0.65 1.37
N LEU A 142 -10.14 1.65 1.75
CA LEU A 142 -10.24 2.14 3.12
C LEU A 142 -10.82 1.07 4.05
N LEU A 143 -11.86 0.37 3.61
CA LEU A 143 -12.42 -0.75 4.37
C LEU A 143 -11.38 -1.88 4.54
N ALA A 144 -10.63 -2.20 3.47
CA ALA A 144 -9.54 -3.15 3.55
C ALA A 144 -8.43 -2.69 4.51
N ALA A 145 -8.07 -1.40 4.51
CA ALA A 145 -7.08 -0.84 5.44
C ALA A 145 -7.54 -0.98 6.90
N LEU A 146 -8.82 -0.74 7.19
CA LEU A 146 -9.39 -0.98 8.52
C LEU A 146 -9.33 -2.45 8.92
N ARG A 147 -9.50 -3.40 7.99
CA ARG A 147 -9.33 -4.84 8.26
C ARG A 147 -7.89 -5.19 8.62
N ILE A 148 -6.91 -4.56 7.99
CA ILE A 148 -5.49 -4.74 8.31
C ILE A 148 -5.19 -4.25 9.73
N LEU A 149 -5.66 -3.04 10.08
CA LEU A 149 -5.54 -2.53 11.45
C LEU A 149 -6.25 -3.44 12.47
N GLN A 150 -7.41 -3.97 12.10
CA GLN A 150 -8.16 -4.90 12.94
C GLN A 150 -7.45 -6.23 13.17
N ALA A 151 -6.69 -6.71 12.18
CA ALA A 151 -5.87 -7.91 12.27
C ALA A 151 -4.65 -7.74 13.20
N GLY A 152 -4.24 -6.49 13.45
CA GLY A 152 -3.10 -6.18 14.32
C GLY A 152 -1.74 -6.26 13.64
N ASP A 153 -1.74 -6.32 12.30
CA ASP A 153 -0.52 -6.34 11.49
C ASP A 153 0.29 -5.04 11.62
N VAL A 154 -0.40 -3.91 11.79
CA VAL A 154 0.21 -2.58 11.93
C VAL A 154 -0.67 -1.68 12.80
N SER A 155 -0.07 -0.68 13.44
CA SER A 155 -0.82 0.36 14.18
C SER A 155 -1.20 1.53 13.27
N PRO A 156 -2.27 2.30 13.57
CA PRO A 156 -2.68 3.43 12.74
C PRO A 156 -1.58 4.46 12.48
N GLY A 157 -0.73 4.74 13.48
CA GLY A 157 0.37 5.72 13.34
C GLY A 157 1.54 5.26 12.46
N VAL A 158 1.66 3.95 12.24
CA VAL A 158 2.72 3.33 11.42
C VAL A 158 2.23 3.01 10.01
N MET A 159 0.91 2.87 9.80
CA MET A 159 0.31 2.58 8.50
C MET A 159 0.45 3.76 7.52
N ARG A 160 1.62 3.85 6.89
CA ARG A 160 2.02 4.91 5.97
C ARG A 160 2.22 4.40 4.54
N GLY A 161 2.08 5.32 3.60
CA GLY A 161 2.14 5.01 2.18
C GLY A 161 2.18 6.24 1.28
N SER A 162 1.91 6.01 0.01
CA SER A 162 1.68 7.06 -0.99
C SER A 162 0.34 7.75 -0.76
N TRP A 163 0.17 8.90 -1.42
CA TRP A 163 -1.09 9.67 -1.40
C TRP A 163 -2.30 8.87 -1.91
N ALA A 164 -2.06 7.85 -2.74
CA ALA A 164 -3.11 6.99 -3.30
C ALA A 164 -3.47 5.81 -2.38
N GLY A 165 -2.78 5.66 -1.23
CA GLY A 165 -3.00 4.57 -0.29
C GLY A 165 -2.18 3.30 -0.55
N ALA A 166 -1.19 3.34 -1.45
CA ALA A 166 -0.25 2.25 -1.66
C ALA A 166 0.78 2.21 -0.52
N MET A 167 1.01 1.04 0.07
CA MET A 167 1.58 0.93 1.43
C MET A 167 3.00 0.34 1.45
N GLY A 168 3.84 0.90 2.34
CA GLY A 168 5.10 0.27 2.75
C GLY A 168 6.09 -0.01 1.61
N HIS A 169 6.93 -1.02 1.80
CA HIS A 169 7.98 -1.44 0.86
C HIS A 169 7.44 -1.94 -0.48
N THR A 170 6.26 -2.57 -0.49
CA THR A 170 5.67 -3.19 -1.70
C THR A 170 4.78 -2.25 -2.50
N GLN A 171 4.40 -1.11 -1.93
CA GLN A 171 3.35 -0.23 -2.47
C GLN A 171 2.04 -1.00 -2.77
N PHE A 172 1.75 -2.05 -1.99
CA PHE A 172 0.47 -2.75 -2.13
C PHE A 172 -0.69 -1.83 -1.75
N MET A 173 -1.74 -1.87 -2.57
CA MET A 173 -3.06 -1.41 -2.13
C MET A 173 -3.58 -2.32 -1.00
N PRO A 174 -4.38 -1.81 -0.05
CA PRO A 174 -4.92 -2.61 1.05
C PRO A 174 -5.58 -3.94 0.65
N THR A 175 -6.32 -4.01 -0.47
CA THR A 175 -6.91 -5.28 -0.93
C THR A 175 -5.86 -6.28 -1.44
N SER A 176 -4.80 -5.79 -2.11
CA SER A 176 -3.65 -6.61 -2.51
C SER A 176 -2.90 -7.13 -1.28
N TYR A 177 -2.72 -6.28 -0.26
CA TYR A 177 -2.14 -6.71 1.02
C TYR A 177 -2.95 -7.84 1.66
N LEU A 178 -4.27 -7.69 1.76
CA LEU A 178 -5.11 -8.73 2.36
C LEU A 178 -5.01 -10.07 1.59
N SER A 179 -4.85 -10.01 0.28
CA SER A 179 -4.78 -11.19 -0.59
C SER A 179 -3.40 -11.86 -0.61
N TYR A 180 -2.32 -11.08 -0.54
CA TYR A 180 -0.98 -11.56 -0.89
C TYR A 180 0.08 -11.34 0.18
N ALA A 181 -0.17 -10.49 1.19
CA ALA A 181 0.81 -10.28 2.24
C ALA A 181 1.00 -11.56 3.06
N VAL A 182 2.25 -11.87 3.40
CA VAL A 182 2.66 -13.06 4.14
C VAL A 182 3.54 -12.68 5.32
N ASP A 183 3.37 -13.41 6.42
CA ASP A 183 4.28 -13.36 7.57
C ASP A 183 5.40 -14.36 7.28
N PHE A 184 6.50 -13.83 6.75
CA PHE A 184 7.66 -14.63 6.37
C PHE A 184 8.62 -14.82 7.53
N THR A 185 8.69 -13.84 8.44
CA THR A 185 9.55 -13.90 9.62
C THR A 185 9.00 -14.82 10.72
N GLY A 186 7.69 -15.08 10.71
CA GLY A 186 6.99 -15.92 11.69
C GLY A 186 6.71 -15.21 13.01
N ASP A 187 6.69 -13.88 13.03
CA ASP A 187 6.48 -13.08 14.24
C ASP A 187 5.00 -12.79 14.55
N GLY A 188 4.10 -13.28 13.69
CA GLY A 188 2.66 -13.12 13.80
C GLY A 188 2.11 -11.88 13.09
N ARG A 189 2.94 -11.14 12.35
CA ARG A 189 2.53 -9.96 11.57
C ARG A 189 3.02 -10.06 10.14
N ARG A 190 2.27 -9.45 9.22
CA ARG A 190 2.69 -9.30 7.82
C ARG A 190 3.24 -7.89 7.62
N ASP A 191 4.42 -7.61 8.17
CA ASP A 191 4.92 -6.24 8.27
C ASP A 191 5.59 -5.76 6.97
N VAL A 192 4.83 -5.04 6.14
CA VAL A 192 5.37 -4.41 4.92
C VAL A 192 5.93 -3.01 5.15
N TRP A 193 5.94 -2.50 6.38
CA TRP A 193 6.36 -1.14 6.72
C TRP A 193 7.68 -1.07 7.46
N GLY A 194 8.01 -2.08 8.26
CA GLY A 194 9.21 -2.12 9.09
C GLY A 194 10.51 -2.07 8.29
N ASP A 195 11.61 -1.74 8.97
CA ASP A 195 12.92 -1.62 8.32
C ASP A 195 13.47 -2.97 7.85
N ASN A 196 13.02 -4.08 8.44
CA ASN A 196 13.26 -5.42 7.92
C ASN A 196 12.33 -5.69 6.73
N PRO A 197 12.84 -5.81 5.50
CA PRO A 197 11.99 -5.93 4.31
C PRO A 197 11.50 -7.36 4.06
N SER A 198 11.80 -8.33 4.92
CA SER A 198 11.62 -9.76 4.62
C SER A 198 10.17 -10.13 4.28
N ASP A 199 9.20 -9.66 5.07
CA ASP A 199 7.78 -9.91 4.80
C ASP A 199 7.34 -9.22 3.51
N ALA A 200 7.79 -7.99 3.27
CA ALA A 200 7.51 -7.27 2.03
C ALA A 200 8.03 -8.00 0.78
N LEU A 201 9.28 -8.49 0.81
CA LEU A 201 9.89 -9.21 -0.30
C LEU A 201 9.19 -10.55 -0.55
N ALA A 202 8.87 -11.29 0.51
CA ALA A 202 8.12 -12.53 0.41
C ALA A 202 6.70 -12.29 -0.11
N SER A 203 6.06 -11.19 0.31
CA SER A 203 4.72 -10.79 -0.17
C SER A 203 4.74 -10.43 -1.65
N ALA A 204 5.77 -9.73 -2.11
CA ALA A 204 5.97 -9.45 -3.53
C ALA A 204 6.17 -10.73 -4.34
N ALA A 205 6.98 -11.68 -3.85
CA ALA A 205 7.15 -12.97 -4.49
C ALA A 205 5.84 -13.78 -4.54
N ASN A 206 5.06 -13.78 -3.44
CA ASN A 206 3.76 -14.44 -3.38
C ASN A 206 2.73 -13.81 -4.35
N TYR A 207 2.81 -12.50 -4.58
CA TYR A 207 2.00 -11.82 -5.60
C TYR A 207 2.38 -12.20 -7.03
N LEU A 208 3.67 -12.42 -7.29
CA LEU A 208 4.20 -12.76 -8.62
C LEU A 208 4.05 -14.24 -8.97
N ALA A 209 4.11 -15.15 -7.99
CA ALA A 209 4.08 -16.59 -8.22
C ALA A 209 2.86 -17.08 -9.04
N PRO A 210 1.63 -16.59 -8.81
CA PRO A 210 0.46 -16.97 -9.61
C PRO A 210 0.50 -16.51 -11.07
N ALA A 211 1.34 -15.53 -11.42
CA ALA A 211 1.47 -15.02 -12.79
C ALA A 211 2.20 -15.99 -13.74
N GLY A 212 2.57 -17.19 -13.26
CA GLY A 212 3.23 -18.22 -14.05
C GLY A 212 4.70 -17.94 -14.31
N TRP A 213 5.38 -17.22 -13.39
CA TRP A 213 6.82 -16.98 -13.46
C TRP A 213 7.56 -18.32 -13.48
N GLN A 214 8.32 -18.58 -14.55
CA GLN A 214 9.19 -19.74 -14.76
C GLN A 214 10.44 -19.29 -15.52
#